data_AF-A0A961Z9H1-F1
#
_entry.id   AF-A0A961Z9H1-F1
#
_cell.length_a   1.000
_cell.length_b   1.000
_cell.length_c   1.000
_cell.angle_alpha   90.00
_cell.angle_beta   90.00
_cell.angle_gamma   90.00
#
_symmetry.space_group_name_H-M   'P 1'
#
loop_
_entity.id
_entity.type
_entity.pdbx_description
1 polymer ?
#
loop_
_entity_poly.entity_id
_entity_poly.type
_entity_poly.pdbx_seq_one_letter_code
_entity_poly.pdbx_strand_id
1 'polypeptide(L)'
;MAFSSSVSAARAASGQTDRDVARPLRLWLYAVAILVLAMIVVGGATRLTDSGLSITEWQPIIGAIPPLSDAHWNEAFDKYKQIPEYHQVNKGMSLEAFKAIYWWEWSH
;
A
#
# COMPACT_ATOMS: atom_id res chain seq x y z
N MET A 1 7.26 -2.42 60.50
CA MET A 1 7.06 -3.36 59.38
C MET A 1 6.01 -2.92 58.34
N ALA A 2 5.14 -1.93 58.61
CA ALA A 2 4.04 -1.55 57.70
C ALA A 2 4.42 -0.71 56.46
N PHE A 3 5.64 -0.15 56.39
CA PHE A 3 6.07 0.70 55.27
C PHE A 3 6.57 -0.09 54.05
N SER A 4 6.95 -1.35 54.23
CA SER A 4 7.48 -2.19 53.15
C SER A 4 6.36 -2.81 52.29
N SER A 5 5.18 -3.03 52.85
CA SER A 5 4.04 -3.63 52.16
C SER A 5 3.35 -2.65 51.21
N SER A 6 3.25 -1.37 51.59
CA SER A 6 2.67 -0.30 50.76
C SER A 6 3.53 0.02 49.53
N VAL A 7 4.86 0.02 49.66
CA VAL A 7 5.79 0.22 48.53
C VAL A 7 5.76 -0.98 47.56
N SER A 8 5.66 -2.21 48.06
CA SER A 8 5.51 -3.41 47.22
C SER A 8 4.18 -3.43 46.46
N ALA A 9 3.08 -3.03 47.09
CA ALA A 9 1.77 -2.93 46.43
C ALA A 9 1.76 -1.84 45.33
N ALA A 10 2.37 -0.69 45.59
CA ALA A 10 2.50 0.38 44.60
C ALA A 10 3.33 -0.04 43.38
N ARG A 11 4.44 -0.77 43.58
CA ARG A 11 5.26 -1.35 42.49
C ARG A 11 4.54 -2.42 41.70
N ALA A 12 3.72 -3.25 42.36
CA ALA A 12 2.92 -4.26 41.68
C ALA A 12 1.81 -3.63 40.83
N ALA A 13 1.14 -2.59 41.35
CA ALA A 13 0.12 -1.85 40.63
C ALA A 13 0.69 -1.08 39.43
N SER A 14 1.84 -0.43 39.56
CA SER A 14 2.52 0.23 38.43
C SER A 14 2.93 -0.78 37.36
N GLY A 15 3.50 -1.92 37.77
CA GLY A 15 3.89 -3.00 36.86
C GLY A 15 2.71 -3.67 36.14
N GLN A 16 1.51 -3.65 36.74
CA GLN A 16 0.29 -4.14 36.10
C GLN A 16 -0.19 -3.15 35.01
N THR A 17 -0.31 -1.86 35.35
CA THR A 17 -0.66 -0.80 34.39
C THR A 17 0.30 -0.74 33.21
N ASP A 18 1.62 -0.87 33.47
CA ASP A 18 2.64 -0.89 32.41
C ASP A 18 2.45 -2.07 31.45
N ARG A 19 2.11 -3.26 31.96
CA ARG A 19 1.82 -4.44 31.11
C ARG A 19 0.53 -4.28 30.32
N ASP A 20 -0.47 -3.64 30.91
CA ASP A 20 -1.77 -3.42 30.30
C ASP A 20 -1.69 -2.43 29.13
N VAL A 21 -0.85 -1.39 29.24
CA VAL A 21 -0.57 -0.44 28.14
C VAL A 21 0.42 -1.02 27.11
N ALA A 22 1.38 -1.85 27.55
CA ALA A 22 2.39 -2.40 26.66
C ALA A 22 1.81 -3.40 25.62
N ARG A 23 0.68 -4.06 25.90
CA ARG A 23 0.03 -4.99 24.95
C ARG A 23 -0.56 -4.25 23.74
N PRO A 24 -1.47 -3.27 23.89
CA PRO A 24 -1.95 -2.45 22.78
C PRO A 24 -0.83 -1.70 22.05
N LEU A 25 0.14 -1.16 22.79
CA LEU A 25 1.27 -0.44 22.19
C LEU A 25 2.10 -1.35 21.27
N ARG A 26 2.42 -2.58 21.70
CA ARG A 26 3.11 -3.56 20.85
C ARG A 26 2.31 -3.92 19.61
N LEU A 27 1.00 -4.16 19.75
CA LEU A 27 0.11 -4.44 18.62
C LEU A 27 0.08 -3.28 17.63
N TRP A 28 -0.01 -2.05 18.13
CA TRP A 28 0.03 -0.84 17.32
C TRP A 28 1.37 -0.70 16.58
N LEU A 29 2.49 -0.92 17.26
CA LEU A 29 3.82 -0.87 16.63
C LEU A 29 3.97 -1.95 15.54
N TYR A 30 3.47 -3.17 15.76
CA TYR A 30 3.45 -4.20 14.73
C TYR A 30 2.55 -3.81 13.56
N ALA A 31 1.37 -3.24 13.82
CA ALA A 31 0.49 -2.77 12.76
C ALA A 31 1.15 -1.67 11.90
N VAL A 32 1.81 -0.69 12.53
CA VAL A 32 2.56 0.35 11.82
C VAL A 32 3.74 -0.25 11.05
N ALA A 33 4.49 -1.17 11.64
CA ALA A 33 5.61 -1.82 10.96
C ALA A 33 5.15 -2.63 9.73
N ILE A 34 4.04 -3.36 9.85
CA ILE A 34 3.43 -4.10 8.73
C ILE A 34 2.94 -3.14 7.66
N LEU A 35 2.32 -2.01 8.05
CA LEU A 35 1.87 -0.99 7.11
C LEU A 35 3.05 -0.40 6.33
N VAL A 36 4.13 -0.03 7.01
CA VAL A 36 5.35 0.51 6.36
C VAL A 36 5.96 -0.53 5.43
N LEU A 37 6.05 -1.80 5.87
CA LEU A 37 6.55 -2.88 5.02
C LEU A 37 5.68 -3.06 3.77
N ALA A 38 4.35 -3.01 3.92
CA ALA A 38 3.42 -3.08 2.80
C ALA A 38 3.63 -1.92 1.83
N MET A 39 3.75 -0.68 2.31
CA MET A 39 4.03 0.48 1.46
C MET A 39 5.33 0.34 0.66
N ILE A 40 6.40 -0.18 1.31
CA ILE A 40 7.68 -0.45 0.63
C ILE A 40 7.53 -1.55 -0.42
N VAL A 41 6.82 -2.64 -0.12
CA VAL A 41 6.61 -3.74 -1.06
C VAL A 41 5.77 -3.29 -2.25
N VAL A 42 4.67 -2.55 -2.03
CA VAL A 42 3.83 -2.04 -3.12
C VAL A 42 4.64 -1.07 -3.98
N GLY A 43 5.32 -0.08 -3.39
CA GLY A 43 6.13 0.87 -4.17
C GLY A 43 7.34 0.24 -4.87
N GLY A 44 7.96 -0.75 -4.23
CA GLY A 44 9.02 -1.55 -4.83
C GLY A 44 8.50 -2.36 -6.01
N ALA A 45 7.35 -3.01 -5.88
CA ALA A 45 6.70 -3.75 -6.95
C ALA A 45 6.36 -2.82 -8.13
N THR A 46 5.65 -1.72 -7.88
CA THR A 46 5.30 -0.70 -8.89
C THR A 46 6.52 -0.16 -9.63
N ARG A 47 7.66 0.00 -8.93
CA ARG A 47 8.92 0.42 -9.55
C ARG A 47 9.59 -0.67 -10.38
N LEU A 48 9.50 -1.93 -9.95
CA LEU A 48 10.11 -3.08 -10.64
C LEU A 48 9.26 -3.56 -11.84
N THR A 49 7.96 -3.29 -11.85
CA THR A 49 7.04 -3.63 -12.95
C THR A 49 6.99 -2.57 -14.05
N ASP A 50 7.85 -1.54 -13.99
CA ASP A 50 7.85 -0.35 -14.86
C ASP A 50 6.45 0.26 -15.02
N SER A 51 5.61 0.08 -14.01
CA SER A 51 4.28 0.65 -13.92
C SER A 51 4.42 1.99 -13.18
N GLY A 52 5.22 2.92 -13.69
CA GLY A 52 5.27 4.29 -13.15
C GLY A 52 4.58 5.33 -14.04
N LEU A 53 4.10 4.92 -15.21
CA LEU A 53 3.78 5.77 -16.36
C LEU A 53 2.57 5.24 -17.18
N SER A 54 1.89 4.19 -16.73
CA SER A 54 0.73 3.59 -17.40
C SER A 54 -0.53 4.46 -17.28
N ILE A 55 -0.65 5.31 -16.25
CA ILE A 55 -1.70 6.32 -16.09
C ILE A 55 -1.18 7.68 -16.57
N THR A 56 -1.44 8.00 -17.84
CA THR A 56 -0.95 9.25 -18.45
C THR A 56 -1.88 10.45 -18.30
N GLU A 57 -3.10 10.25 -17.81
CA GLU A 57 -4.07 11.33 -17.57
C GLU A 57 -4.67 11.19 -16.16
N TRP A 58 -4.30 12.09 -15.24
CA TRP A 58 -4.93 12.14 -13.93
C TRP A 58 -6.27 12.90 -14.02
N GLN A 59 -7.38 12.18 -13.96
CA GLN A 59 -8.71 12.77 -13.85
C GLN A 59 -9.22 12.65 -12.40
N PRO A 60 -9.35 13.73 -11.62
CA PRO A 60 -9.71 13.65 -10.19
C PRO A 60 -11.06 12.96 -9.90
N ILE A 61 -11.97 12.95 -10.87
CA ILE A 61 -13.33 12.43 -10.72
C ILE A 61 -13.48 11.01 -11.31
N ILE A 62 -12.72 10.67 -12.37
CA ILE A 62 -12.79 9.37 -13.07
C ILE A 62 -11.59 8.47 -12.74
N GLY A 63 -10.44 9.04 -12.41
CA GLY A 63 -9.20 8.32 -12.07
C GLY A 63 -9.27 7.52 -10.76
N ALA A 64 -10.28 7.78 -9.91
CA ALA A 64 -10.55 6.95 -8.74
C ALA A 64 -11.25 5.62 -9.09
N ILE A 65 -11.85 5.52 -10.29
CA ILE A 65 -12.61 4.35 -10.72
C ILE A 65 -11.85 3.66 -11.85
N PRO A 66 -11.32 2.45 -11.63
CA PRO A 66 -10.65 1.71 -12.70
C PRO A 66 -11.64 1.43 -13.84
N PRO A 67 -11.19 1.24 -15.08
CA PRO A 67 -12.08 0.97 -16.21
C PRO A 67 -13.03 -0.20 -15.87
N LEU A 68 -14.33 0.07 -15.83
CA LEU A 68 -15.33 -0.93 -15.40
C LEU A 68 -15.88 -1.77 -16.57
N SER A 69 -15.59 -1.38 -17.81
CA SER A 69 -16.06 -2.05 -19.03
C SER A 69 -14.89 -2.41 -19.94
N ASP A 70 -15.05 -3.45 -20.76
CA ASP A 70 -14.03 -3.83 -21.73
C ASP A 70 -13.79 -2.73 -22.78
N ALA A 71 -14.81 -1.93 -23.12
CA ALA A 71 -14.65 -0.78 -23.99
C ALA A 71 -13.70 0.27 -23.39
N HIS A 72 -13.86 0.60 -22.11
CA HIS A 72 -12.98 1.55 -21.42
C HIS A 72 -11.55 1.00 -21.27
N TRP A 73 -11.40 -0.31 -21.04
CA TRP A 73 -10.09 -0.95 -21.01
C TRP A 73 -9.36 -0.86 -22.35
N ASN A 74 -10.07 -1.08 -23.46
CA ASN A 74 -9.49 -0.94 -24.79
C ASN A 74 -9.12 0.51 -25.10
N GLU A 75 -9.95 1.48 -24.72
CA GLU A 75 -9.62 2.91 -24.88
C GLU A 75 -8.37 3.30 -24.09
N ALA A 76 -8.28 2.91 -22.81
CA ALA A 76 -7.11 3.16 -21.98
C ALA A 76 -5.86 2.50 -22.55
N PHE A 77 -5.99 1.27 -23.05
CA PHE A 77 -4.87 0.55 -23.67
C PHE A 77 -4.46 1.18 -25.01
N ASP A 78 -5.40 1.68 -25.82
CA ASP A 78 -5.09 2.37 -27.07
C ASP A 78 -4.41 3.72 -26.82
N LYS A 79 -4.73 4.41 -25.72
CA LYS A 79 -3.94 5.56 -25.25
C LYS A 79 -2.55 5.12 -24.81
N TYR A 80 -2.44 4.05 -24.02
CA TYR A 80 -1.16 3.48 -23.58
C TYR A 80 -0.22 3.17 -24.77
N LYS A 81 -0.77 2.60 -25.85
CA LYS A 81 -0.03 2.30 -27.09
C LYS A 81 0.60 3.51 -27.77
N GLN A 82 0.09 4.71 -27.53
CA GLN A 82 0.60 5.95 -28.15
C GLN A 82 1.80 6.53 -27.40
N ILE A 83 2.06 6.06 -26.18
CA ILE A 83 3.14 6.57 -25.33
C ILE A 83 4.46 5.87 -25.68
N PRO A 84 5.60 6.58 -25.62
CA PRO A 84 6.91 6.01 -25.95
C PRO A 84 7.25 4.73 -25.16
N GLU A 85 6.75 4.59 -23.93
CA GLU A 85 7.00 3.42 -23.09
C GLU A 85 6.40 2.12 -23.64
N TYR A 86 5.20 2.17 -24.24
CA TYR A 86 4.68 1.01 -24.97
C TYR A 86 5.57 0.67 -26.16
N HIS A 87 6.11 1.66 -26.86
CA HIS A 87 6.96 1.41 -28.02
C HIS A 87 8.38 0.93 -27.67
N GLN A 88 8.91 1.35 -26.52
CA GLN A 88 10.30 1.10 -26.11
C GLN A 88 10.46 -0.09 -25.16
N VAL A 89 9.50 -0.28 -24.25
CA VAL A 89 9.57 -1.30 -23.18
C VAL A 89 8.53 -2.39 -23.39
N ASN A 90 7.26 -2.00 -23.61
CA ASN A 90 6.12 -2.92 -23.58
C ASN A 90 5.54 -3.25 -24.97
N LYS A 91 6.40 -3.29 -26.00
CA LYS A 91 5.97 -3.40 -27.39
C LYS A 91 5.33 -4.77 -27.66
N GLY A 92 4.07 -4.77 -28.08
CA GLY A 92 3.31 -6.00 -28.33
C GLY A 92 2.69 -6.62 -27.08
N MET A 93 2.65 -5.87 -25.97
CA MET A 93 1.94 -6.24 -24.75
C MET A 93 0.47 -6.54 -25.03
N SER A 94 -0.11 -7.51 -24.31
CA SER A 94 -1.54 -7.82 -24.38
C SER A 94 -2.36 -6.89 -23.48
N LEU A 95 -3.67 -6.81 -23.74
CA LEU A 95 -4.59 -6.06 -22.88
C LEU A 95 -4.57 -6.57 -21.43
N GLU A 96 -4.36 -7.88 -21.22
CA GLU A 96 -4.28 -8.48 -19.90
C GLU A 96 -3.02 -8.07 -19.13
N ALA A 97 -1.87 -8.05 -19.81
CA ALA A 97 -0.63 -7.55 -19.22
C ALA A 97 -0.71 -6.04 -18.92
N PHE A 98 -1.39 -5.27 -19.77
CA PHE A 98 -1.70 -3.87 -19.49
C PHE A 98 -2.59 -3.70 -18.24
N LYS A 99 -3.65 -4.51 -18.09
CA LYS A 99 -4.49 -4.52 -16.88
C LYS A 99 -3.64 -4.76 -15.63
N ALA A 100 -2.70 -5.70 -15.67
CA ALA A 100 -1.85 -6.01 -14.53
C ALA A 100 -0.99 -4.81 -14.08
N ILE A 101 -0.29 -4.13 -15.00
CA ILE A 101 0.51 -2.94 -14.66
C ILE A 101 -0.37 -1.77 -14.21
N TYR A 102 -1.54 -1.59 -14.83
CA TYR A 102 -2.50 -0.55 -14.46
C TYR A 102 -3.01 -0.73 -13.03
N TRP A 103 -3.26 -1.97 -12.59
CA TRP A 103 -3.66 -2.26 -11.21
C TRP A 103 -2.55 -1.95 -10.20
N TRP A 104 -1.28 -2.19 -10.54
CA TRP A 104 -0.16 -1.84 -9.68
C TRP A 104 -0.03 -0.32 -9.52
N GLU A 105 -0.31 0.48 -10.55
CA GLU A 105 -0.36 1.94 -10.43
C GLU A 105 -1.59 2.45 -9.70
N TRP A 106 -2.77 1.87 -9.95
CA TRP A 106 -4.01 2.29 -9.31
C TRP A 106 -4.06 1.95 -7.81
N SER A 107 -3.45 0.82 -7.42
CA SER A 107 -3.43 0.37 -6.01
C SER A 107 -2.31 1.01 -5.18
N HIS A 108 -1.34 1.65 -5.83
CA HIS A 108 -0.24 2.37 -5.18
C HIS A 108 -0.67 3.76 -4.74
#